data_AF-A0A9X3J9N7-F1
#
_entry.id   AF-A0A9X3J9N7-F1
#
_cell.length_a   1.000
_cell.length_b   1.000
_cell.length_c   1.000
_cell.angle_alpha   90.00
_cell.angle_beta   90.00
_cell.angle_gamma   90.00
#
_symmetry.space_group_name_H-M   'P 1'
#
loop_
_entity.id
_entity.type
_entity.pdbx_description
1 polymer ?
#
loop_
_entity_poly.entity_id
_entity_poly.type
_entity_poly.pdbx_seq_one_letter_code
_entity_poly.pdbx_strand_id
1 'polypeptide(L)'
;MEQNKQDTVNLNTLTARLKNEDERYARLSKNFQIVYWVLVAIYGLLIGIHIYENQSIKEIAGITCFLLAMLIFAIMFRHFNKEYATVDYSQPTLLMLKQAAHRYKPFQLKTIWALVAVLLIDAGLSLNESLGFDLIRLQIVFVAVFGIAFAIGLVFWKIRYKALRDDALLLIRELENDVVAE
;
A
#
# COMPACT_ATOMS: atom_id res chain seq x y z
N MET A 1 5.29 45.36 16.45
CA MET A 1 4.55 44.42 15.60
C MET A 1 5.57 43.59 14.86
N GLU A 2 6.00 42.49 15.45
CA GLU A 2 6.77 41.45 14.76
C GLU A 2 6.09 40.12 15.05
N GLN A 3 5.90 39.36 13.98
CA GLN A 3 4.96 38.26 13.87
C GLN A 3 5.46 37.05 14.66
N ASN A 4 4.85 36.78 15.82
CA ASN A 4 4.86 35.43 16.38
C ASN A 4 3.83 34.59 15.60
N LYS A 5 4.21 34.22 14.37
CA LYS A 5 3.47 33.27 13.55
C LYS A 5 3.91 31.86 13.98
N GLN A 6 3.59 31.49 15.22
CA GLN A 6 3.50 30.08 15.55
C GLN A 6 2.36 29.55 14.70
N ASP A 7 2.70 28.86 13.62
CA ASP A 7 1.80 28.06 12.80
C ASP A 7 1.18 26.99 13.70
N THR A 8 0.20 27.39 14.52
CA THR A 8 -0.64 26.44 15.25
C THR A 8 -1.35 25.64 14.18
N VAL A 9 -0.93 24.38 14.03
CA VAL A 9 -1.56 23.44 13.11
C VAL A 9 -3.04 23.43 13.46
N ASN A 10 -3.86 24.08 12.64
CA ASN A 10 -5.27 24.26 12.97
C ASN A 10 -5.95 22.89 12.90
N LEU A 11 -6.40 22.38 14.04
CA LEU A 11 -6.99 21.04 14.17
C LEU A 11 -8.10 20.77 13.14
N ASN A 12 -8.92 21.78 12.83
CA ASN A 12 -9.99 21.64 11.83
C ASN A 12 -9.41 21.46 10.42
N THR A 13 -8.34 22.18 10.09
CA THR A 13 -7.65 22.04 8.80
C THR A 13 -6.92 20.70 8.69
N LEU A 14 -6.28 20.23 9.76
CA LEU A 14 -5.63 18.92 9.77
C LEU A 14 -6.67 17.79 9.63
N THR A 15 -7.77 17.84 10.39
CA THR A 15 -8.85 16.87 10.32
C THR A 15 -9.45 16.80 8.92
N ALA A 16 -9.69 17.94 8.27
CA ALA A 16 -10.16 17.99 6.89
C ALA A 16 -9.16 17.36 5.90
N ARG A 17 -7.86 17.64 6.06
CA ARG A 17 -6.80 17.04 5.24
C ARG A 17 -6.69 15.52 5.43
N LEU A 18 -6.75 15.05 6.68
CA LEU A 18 -6.74 13.63 7.03
C LEU A 18 -7.93 12.90 6.40
N LYS A 19 -9.14 13.46 6.55
CA LYS A 19 -10.35 12.89 5.98
C LYS A 19 -10.27 12.78 4.45
N ASN A 20 -9.85 13.85 3.79
CA ASN A 20 -9.69 13.84 2.33
C ASN A 20 -8.67 12.80 1.85
N GLU A 21 -7.54 12.63 2.56
CA GLU A 21 -6.55 11.63 2.17
C GLU A 21 -6.96 10.20 2.49
N ASP A 22 -7.63 9.96 3.62
CA ASP A 22 -8.20 8.66 3.95
C ASP A 22 -9.26 8.26 2.89
N GLU A 23 -10.16 9.17 2.51
CA GLU A 23 -11.13 8.92 1.44
C GLU A 23 -10.47 8.67 0.08
N ARG A 24 -9.43 9.44 -0.27
CA ARG A 24 -8.68 9.20 -1.52
C ARG A 24 -8.03 7.82 -1.50
N TYR A 25 -7.41 7.44 -0.39
CA TYR A 25 -6.76 6.15 -0.26
C TYR A 25 -7.72 4.97 -0.27
N ALA A 26 -8.88 5.10 0.37
CA ALA A 26 -9.95 4.11 0.29
C ALA A 26 -10.37 3.90 -1.16
N ARG A 27 -10.63 4.98 -1.91
CA ARG A 27 -10.96 4.92 -3.35
C ARG A 27 -9.85 4.27 -4.16
N LEU A 28 -8.60 4.67 -3.96
CA LEU A 28 -7.46 4.10 -4.68
C LEU A 28 -7.31 2.60 -4.40
N SER A 29 -7.40 2.21 -3.13
CA SER A 29 -7.31 0.80 -2.71
C SER A 29 -8.46 -0.03 -3.28
N LYS A 30 -9.68 0.51 -3.33
CA LYS A 30 -10.83 -0.13 -3.98
C LYS A 30 -10.60 -0.34 -5.48
N ASN A 31 -10.08 0.67 -6.18
CA ASN A 31 -9.77 0.57 -7.60
C ASN A 31 -8.73 -0.52 -7.86
N PHE A 32 -7.62 -0.52 -7.10
CA PHE A 32 -6.62 -1.58 -7.19
C PHE A 32 -7.20 -2.96 -6.87
N GLN A 33 -8.01 -3.08 -5.81
CA GLN A 33 -8.70 -4.33 -5.48
C GLN A 33 -9.49 -4.86 -6.69
N ILE A 34 -10.26 -4.01 -7.38
CA ILE A 34 -11.01 -4.42 -8.58
C ILE A 34 -10.07 -4.89 -9.68
N VAL A 35 -9.01 -4.13 -9.98
CA VAL A 35 -8.01 -4.50 -10.99
C VAL A 35 -7.40 -5.87 -10.69
N TYR A 36 -7.00 -6.12 -9.45
CA TYR A 36 -6.42 -7.41 -9.08
C TYR A 36 -7.42 -8.57 -9.16
N TRP A 37 -8.71 -8.35 -8.84
CA TRP A 37 -9.73 -9.38 -9.05
C TRP A 37 -9.93 -9.73 -10.53
N VAL A 38 -9.88 -8.73 -11.41
CA VAL A 38 -9.93 -8.96 -12.86
C VAL A 38 -8.71 -9.77 -13.31
N LEU A 39 -7.51 -9.43 -12.83
CA LEU A 39 -6.29 -10.18 -13.12
C LEU A 39 -6.36 -11.63 -12.62
N VAL A 40 -6.90 -11.87 -11.42
CA VAL A 40 -7.11 -13.22 -10.88
C VAL A 40 -7.99 -14.05 -11.84
N ALA A 41 -9.08 -13.47 -12.35
CA ALA A 41 -9.93 -14.16 -13.31
C ALA A 41 -9.20 -14.47 -14.63
N ILE A 42 -8.42 -13.51 -15.15
CA ILE A 42 -7.62 -13.69 -16.37
C ILE A 42 -6.58 -14.80 -16.19
N TYR A 43 -5.78 -14.74 -15.11
CA TYR A 43 -4.77 -15.77 -14.84
C TYR A 43 -5.40 -17.14 -14.58
N GLY A 44 -6.57 -17.19 -13.94
CA GLY A 44 -7.31 -18.44 -13.74
C GLY A 44 -7.73 -19.07 -15.07
N LEU A 45 -8.19 -18.26 -16.03
CA LEU A 45 -8.52 -18.71 -17.37
C LEU A 45 -7.27 -19.19 -18.13
N LEU A 46 -6.15 -18.46 -18.03
CA LEU A 46 -4.88 -18.84 -18.67
C LEU A 46 -4.35 -20.19 -18.17
N ILE A 47 -4.49 -20.49 -16.88
CA ILE A 47 -4.14 -21.81 -16.33
C ILE A 47 -5.01 -22.89 -16.97
N GLY A 48 -6.31 -22.66 -17.12
CA GLY A 48 -7.22 -23.60 -17.80
C GLY A 48 -6.81 -23.88 -19.25
N ILE A 49 -6.42 -22.84 -20.00
CA ILE A 49 -5.89 -22.98 -21.37
C ILE A 49 -4.59 -23.79 -21.37
N HIS A 50 -3.63 -23.49 -20.49
CA HIS A 50 -2.34 -24.20 -20.45
C HIS A 50 -2.51 -25.68 -20.12
N ILE A 51 -3.47 -26.01 -19.24
CA ILE A 51 -3.84 -27.40 -18.95
C ILE A 51 -4.43 -28.07 -20.18
N TYR A 52 -5.34 -27.40 -20.90
CA TYR A 52 -5.96 -27.94 -22.11
C TYR A 52 -4.94 -28.18 -23.24
N GLU A 53 -3.97 -27.29 -23.38
CA GLU A 53 -2.90 -27.37 -24.38
C GLU A 53 -1.76 -28.34 -23.98
N ASN A 54 -1.84 -28.99 -22.82
CA ASN A 54 -0.78 -29.84 -22.25
C ASN A 54 0.59 -29.14 -22.19
N GLN A 55 0.58 -27.85 -21.82
CA GLN A 55 1.81 -27.10 -21.59
C GLN A 55 2.62 -27.71 -20.44
N SER A 56 3.90 -27.35 -20.37
CA SER A 56 4.80 -27.93 -19.37
C SER A 56 4.35 -27.61 -17.94
N ILE A 57 4.60 -28.55 -17.01
CA ILE A 57 4.27 -28.36 -15.58
C ILE A 57 4.93 -27.09 -15.02
N LYS A 58 6.13 -26.74 -15.51
CA LYS A 58 6.85 -25.52 -15.12
C LYS A 58 6.09 -24.25 -15.49
N GLU A 59 5.55 -24.17 -16.70
CA GLU A 59 4.77 -23.02 -17.16
C GLU A 59 3.48 -22.87 -16.36
N ILE A 60 2.77 -23.98 -16.12
CA ILE A 60 1.57 -24.00 -15.28
C ILE A 60 1.90 -23.52 -13.86
N ALA A 61 3.01 -23.98 -13.29
CA ALA A 61 3.47 -23.53 -11.97
C ALA A 61 3.81 -22.04 -11.96
N GLY A 62 4.48 -21.52 -12.99
CA GLY A 62 4.82 -20.10 -13.12
C GLY A 62 3.57 -19.21 -13.17
N ILE A 63 2.58 -19.57 -13.99
CA ILE A 63 1.30 -18.84 -14.07
C ILE A 63 0.51 -18.95 -12.77
N THR A 64 0.58 -20.09 -12.09
CA THR A 64 -0.03 -20.27 -10.76
C THR A 64 0.61 -19.35 -9.72
N CYS A 65 1.93 -19.17 -9.74
CA CYS A 65 2.61 -18.20 -8.88
C CYS A 65 2.11 -16.77 -9.12
N PHE A 66 1.89 -16.36 -10.38
CA PHE A 66 1.28 -15.06 -10.68
C PHE A 66 -0.14 -14.95 -10.12
N LEU A 67 -0.98 -15.96 -10.32
CA LEU A 67 -2.35 -15.97 -9.78
C LEU A 67 -2.34 -15.79 -8.25
N LEU A 68 -1.48 -16.52 -7.54
CA LEU A 68 -1.35 -16.41 -6.10
C LEU A 68 -0.89 -15.01 -5.67
N ALA A 69 0.07 -14.42 -6.38
CA ALA A 69 0.50 -13.04 -6.12
C ALA A 69 -0.66 -12.04 -6.30
N MET A 70 -1.45 -12.18 -7.37
CA MET A 70 -2.62 -11.32 -7.62
C MET A 70 -3.69 -11.48 -6.53
N LEU A 71 -3.92 -12.70 -6.03
CA LEU A 71 -4.81 -12.95 -4.90
C LEU A 71 -4.33 -12.26 -3.62
N ILE A 72 -3.05 -12.37 -3.29
CA ILE A 72 -2.47 -11.70 -2.12
C ILE A 72 -2.65 -10.19 -2.25
N PHE A 73 -2.34 -9.61 -3.40
CA PHE A 73 -2.57 -8.18 -3.64
C PHE A 73 -4.06 -7.80 -3.53
N ALA A 74 -4.97 -8.57 -4.12
CA ALA A 74 -6.41 -8.32 -4.03
C ALA A 74 -6.90 -8.30 -2.57
N ILE A 75 -6.46 -9.26 -1.76
CA ILE A 75 -6.80 -9.35 -0.34
C ILE A 75 -6.17 -8.19 0.45
N MET A 76 -4.90 -7.86 0.18
CA MET A 76 -4.19 -6.75 0.80
C MET A 76 -4.87 -5.40 0.53
N PHE A 77 -5.23 -5.13 -0.73
CA PHE A 77 -5.95 -3.90 -1.09
C PHE A 77 -7.36 -3.85 -0.53
N ARG A 78 -8.05 -4.99 -0.37
CA ARG A 78 -9.32 -5.07 0.36
C ARG A 78 -9.14 -4.67 1.82
N HIS A 79 -8.07 -5.13 2.46
CA HIS A 79 -7.75 -4.78 3.83
C HIS A 79 -7.48 -3.28 3.98
N PHE A 80 -6.65 -2.71 3.12
CA PHE A 80 -6.38 -1.26 3.13
C PHE A 80 -7.64 -0.44 2.85
N ASN A 81 -8.44 -0.82 1.86
CA ASN A 81 -9.71 -0.14 1.59
C ASN A 81 -10.60 -0.10 2.85
N LYS A 82 -10.76 -1.22 3.55
CA LYS A 82 -11.52 -1.25 4.81
C LYS A 82 -10.92 -0.32 5.86
N GLU A 83 -9.61 -0.39 6.08
CA GLU A 83 -8.91 0.40 7.10
C GLU A 83 -9.06 1.92 6.90
N TYR A 84 -9.03 2.40 5.65
CA TYR A 84 -9.18 3.83 5.34
C TYR A 84 -10.65 4.26 5.16
N ALA A 85 -11.55 3.35 4.77
CA ALA A 85 -12.96 3.68 4.56
C ALA A 85 -13.78 3.73 5.87
N THR A 86 -13.34 3.03 6.93
CA THR A 86 -14.09 2.93 8.20
C THR A 86 -13.50 3.79 9.31
N VAL A 87 -12.76 4.85 8.98
CA VAL A 87 -12.19 5.76 9.98
C VAL A 87 -13.29 6.60 10.61
N ASP A 88 -13.43 6.51 11.93
CA ASP A 88 -14.38 7.28 12.70
C ASP A 88 -13.76 8.57 13.24
N TYR A 89 -14.17 9.69 12.66
CA TYR A 89 -13.73 11.04 13.01
C TYR A 89 -14.57 11.68 14.14
N SER A 90 -15.56 10.97 14.68
CA SER A 90 -16.37 11.42 15.84
C SER A 90 -15.74 11.04 17.19
N GLN A 91 -14.66 10.26 17.17
CA GLN A 91 -13.93 9.86 18.36
C GLN A 91 -13.22 11.05 19.04
N PRO A 92 -12.86 10.93 20.34
CA PRO A 92 -12.08 11.95 21.02
C PRO A 92 -10.82 12.32 20.23
N THR A 93 -10.54 13.62 20.12
CA THR A 93 -9.47 14.18 19.27
C THR A 93 -8.12 13.48 19.46
N LEU A 94 -7.73 13.22 20.71
CA LEU A 94 -6.48 12.55 21.03
C LEU A 94 -6.41 11.12 20.45
N LEU A 95 -7.51 10.36 20.53
CA LEU A 95 -7.60 9.01 20.00
C LEU A 95 -7.55 9.01 18.46
N MET A 96 -8.30 9.92 17.83
CA MET A 96 -8.29 10.11 16.38
C MET A 96 -6.88 10.43 15.85
N LEU A 97 -6.16 11.37 16.49
CA LEU A 97 -4.80 11.74 16.09
C LEU A 97 -3.81 10.58 16.27
N LYS A 98 -3.90 9.83 17.39
CA LYS A 98 -3.06 8.65 17.63
C LYS A 98 -3.25 7.58 16.56
N GLN A 99 -4.50 7.32 16.17
CA GLN A 99 -4.81 6.40 15.08
C GLN A 99 -4.29 6.91 13.73
N ALA A 100 -4.45 8.21 13.43
CA ALA A 100 -3.91 8.81 12.21
C ALA A 100 -2.38 8.67 12.14
N ALA A 101 -1.65 9.02 13.21
CA ALA A 101 -0.20 8.90 13.28
C ALA A 101 0.28 7.45 13.13
N HIS A 102 -0.53 6.46 13.56
CA HIS A 102 -0.25 5.04 13.35
C HIS A 102 -0.45 4.62 11.88
N ARG A 103 -1.55 5.03 11.24
CA ARG A 103 -1.86 4.68 9.83
C ARG A 103 -0.79 5.19 8.87
N TYR A 104 -0.28 6.41 9.08
CA TYR A 104 0.68 7.03 8.17
C TYR A 104 2.16 6.62 8.41
N LYS A 105 2.41 5.55 9.18
CA LYS A 105 3.77 4.98 9.31
C LYS A 105 4.25 4.38 7.99
N PRO A 106 5.55 4.53 7.64
CA PRO A 106 6.10 4.08 6.36
C PRO A 106 6.13 2.55 6.24
N PHE A 107 6.38 1.85 7.36
CA PHE A 107 6.47 0.39 7.40
C PHE A 107 5.44 -0.14 8.40
N GLN A 108 4.55 -0.99 7.90
CA GLN A 108 3.58 -1.71 8.72
C GLN A 108 3.79 -3.20 8.54
N LEU A 109 3.58 -4.03 9.56
CA LEU A 109 3.74 -5.49 9.43
C LEU A 109 2.90 -6.07 8.28
N LYS A 110 1.78 -5.43 7.95
CA LYS A 110 0.91 -5.80 6.82
C LYS A 110 1.62 -5.70 5.46
N THR A 111 2.63 -4.83 5.30
CA THR A 111 3.39 -4.72 4.04
C THR A 111 4.30 -5.91 3.77
N ILE A 112 4.51 -6.80 4.75
CA ILE A 112 5.23 -8.08 4.54
C ILE A 112 4.49 -8.96 3.51
N TRP A 113 3.15 -8.92 3.49
CA TRP A 113 2.38 -9.63 2.47
C TRP A 113 2.66 -9.14 1.05
N ALA A 114 2.94 -7.84 0.89
CA ALA A 114 3.34 -7.29 -0.39
C ALA A 114 4.70 -7.88 -0.84
N LEU A 115 5.64 -8.06 0.09
CA LEU A 115 6.93 -8.71 -0.18
C LEU A 115 6.72 -10.16 -0.64
N VAL A 116 5.86 -10.92 0.04
CA VAL A 116 5.54 -12.31 -0.35
C VAL A 116 4.95 -12.36 -1.77
N ALA A 117 4.04 -11.45 -2.10
CA ALA A 117 3.47 -11.37 -3.44
C ALA A 117 4.53 -11.03 -4.52
N VAL A 118 5.48 -10.14 -4.20
CA VAL A 118 6.60 -9.81 -5.09
C VAL A 118 7.52 -11.00 -5.32
N LEU A 119 7.84 -11.78 -4.28
CA LEU A 119 8.62 -13.00 -4.41
C LEU A 119 7.90 -14.07 -5.25
N LEU A 120 6.57 -14.16 -5.15
CA LEU A 120 5.78 -15.04 -6.01
C LEU A 120 5.82 -14.59 -7.48
N ILE A 121 5.80 -13.28 -7.75
CA ILE A 121 5.97 -12.76 -9.12
C ILE A 121 7.37 -13.13 -9.65
N ASP A 122 8.42 -12.95 -8.85
CA ASP A 122 9.79 -13.30 -9.23
C ASP A 122 9.94 -14.81 -9.54
N ALA A 123 9.36 -15.66 -8.67
CA ALA A 123 9.30 -17.10 -8.91
C ALA A 123 8.49 -17.44 -10.18
N GLY A 124 7.36 -16.78 -10.39
CA GLY A 124 6.53 -16.97 -11.58
C GLY A 124 7.25 -16.60 -12.87
N LEU A 125 7.99 -15.50 -12.86
CA LEU A 125 8.84 -15.05 -13.98
C LEU A 125 9.97 -16.03 -14.26
N SER A 126 10.64 -16.53 -13.21
CA SER A 126 11.77 -17.45 -13.33
C SER A 126 11.37 -18.83 -13.86
N LEU A 127 10.15 -19.29 -13.56
CA LEU A 127 9.63 -20.58 -14.00
C LEU A 127 9.01 -20.54 -15.42
N ASN A 128 8.70 -19.35 -15.92
CA ASN A 128 8.04 -19.20 -17.21
C ASN A 128 9.05 -19.11 -18.36
N GLU A 129 9.44 -20.29 -18.87
CA GLU A 129 10.41 -20.43 -19.97
C GLU A 129 9.87 -19.86 -21.31
N SER A 130 8.54 -19.73 -21.46
CA SER A 130 7.90 -19.24 -22.70
C SER A 130 8.20 -17.77 -23.04
N LEU A 131 8.68 -16.99 -22.07
CA LEU A 131 9.00 -15.58 -22.27
C LEU A 131 10.32 -15.35 -23.04
N GLY A 132 11.15 -16.39 -23.20
CA GLY A 132 12.36 -16.33 -24.04
C GLY A 132 13.43 -15.33 -23.58
N PHE A 133 13.37 -14.82 -22.34
CA PHE A 133 14.35 -13.90 -21.80
C PHE A 133 15.46 -14.63 -21.04
N ASP A 134 16.70 -14.14 -21.18
CA ASP A 134 17.80 -14.56 -20.31
C ASP A 134 17.48 -14.24 -18.85
N LEU A 135 17.57 -15.25 -17.96
CA LEU A 135 17.27 -15.13 -16.53
C LEU A 135 18.01 -13.95 -15.87
N ILE A 136 19.28 -13.73 -16.23
CA ILE A 136 20.09 -12.61 -15.68
C ILE A 136 19.51 -11.26 -16.11
N ARG A 137 19.14 -11.12 -17.39
CA ARG A 137 18.54 -9.89 -17.91
C ARG A 137 17.18 -9.64 -17.25
N LEU A 138 16.38 -10.69 -17.08
CA LEU A 138 15.08 -10.64 -16.42
C LEU A 138 15.23 -10.15 -14.96
N GLN A 139 16.19 -10.69 -14.21
CA GLN A 139 16.45 -10.28 -12.83
C GLN A 139 16.91 -8.83 -12.72
N ILE A 140 17.80 -8.38 -13.61
CA ILE A 140 18.26 -6.99 -13.65
C ILE A 140 17.08 -6.04 -13.88
N VAL A 141 16.22 -6.35 -14.86
CA VAL A 141 15.03 -5.54 -15.15
C VAL A 141 14.06 -5.57 -13.98
N PHE A 142 13.81 -6.73 -13.39
CA PHE A 142 12.92 -6.89 -12.25
C PHE A 142 13.39 -6.06 -11.04
N VAL A 143 14.66 -6.18 -10.67
CA VAL A 143 15.26 -5.40 -9.56
C VAL A 143 15.23 -3.91 -9.86
N ALA A 144 15.51 -3.49 -11.10
CA ALA A 144 15.46 -2.09 -11.49
C ALA A 144 14.03 -1.51 -11.38
N VAL A 145 13.03 -2.20 -11.92
CA VAL A 145 11.62 -1.78 -11.85
C VAL A 145 11.15 -1.74 -10.39
N PHE A 146 11.46 -2.76 -9.61
CA PHE A 146 11.10 -2.80 -8.19
C PHE A 146 11.79 -1.69 -7.39
N GLY A 147 13.08 -1.43 -7.66
CA GLY A 147 13.83 -0.34 -7.05
C GLY A 147 13.24 1.03 -7.35
N ILE A 148 12.83 1.28 -8.59
CA ILE A 148 12.14 2.52 -8.99
C ILE A 148 10.79 2.65 -8.28
N ALA A 149 9.98 1.59 -8.28
CA ALA A 149 8.68 1.59 -7.61
C ALA A 149 8.82 1.86 -6.10
N PHE A 150 9.80 1.25 -5.45
CA PHE A 150 10.12 1.47 -4.05
C PHE A 150 10.56 2.92 -3.79
N ALA A 151 11.43 3.48 -4.63
CA ALA A 151 11.87 4.87 -4.53
C ALA A 151 10.70 5.86 -4.67
N ILE A 152 9.81 5.64 -5.64
CA ILE A 152 8.59 6.44 -5.82
C ILE A 152 7.71 6.37 -4.57
N GLY A 153 7.51 5.17 -4.02
CA GLY A 153 6.76 4.97 -2.78
C GLY A 153 7.33 5.77 -1.60
N LEU A 154 8.65 5.76 -1.43
CA LEU A 154 9.32 6.54 -0.38
C LEU A 154 9.21 8.06 -0.58
N VAL A 155 9.38 8.53 -1.81
CA VAL A 155 9.23 9.96 -2.14
C VAL A 155 7.80 10.42 -1.87
N PHE A 156 6.82 9.66 -2.32
CA PHE A 156 5.42 9.96 -2.10
C PHE A 156 5.06 9.97 -0.61
N TRP A 157 5.61 9.03 0.16
CA TRP A 157 5.48 9.03 1.62
C TRP A 157 6.09 10.27 2.27
N LYS A 158 7.31 10.63 1.89
CA LYS A 158 8.02 11.80 2.45
C LYS A 158 7.27 13.10 2.18
N ILE A 159 6.67 13.25 1.00
CA ILE A 159 5.98 14.49 0.61
C ILE A 159 4.59 14.58 1.23
N ARG A 160 3.81 13.49 1.21
CA ARG A 160 2.39 13.56 1.62
C ARG A 160 2.13 13.08 3.03
N TYR A 161 2.64 11.89 3.38
CA TYR A 161 2.23 11.19 4.61
C TYR A 161 3.06 11.58 5.80
N LYS A 162 4.34 11.91 5.58
CA LYS A 162 5.20 12.40 6.64
C LYS A 162 4.64 13.69 7.25
N ALA A 163 4.24 14.66 6.42
CA ALA A 163 3.66 15.91 6.91
C ALA A 163 2.40 15.68 7.78
N LEU A 164 1.45 14.87 7.31
CA LEU A 164 0.23 14.56 8.07
C LEU A 164 0.51 13.85 9.40
N ARG A 165 1.49 12.94 9.40
CA ARG A 165 1.91 12.23 10.60
C ARG A 165 2.59 13.18 11.60
N ASP A 166 3.50 14.01 11.12
CA ASP A 166 4.26 14.92 11.99
C ASP A 166 3.33 16.00 12.58
N ASP A 167 2.41 16.54 11.78
CA ASP A 167 1.34 17.46 12.23
C ASP A 167 0.47 16.80 13.32
N ALA A 168 0.07 15.54 13.15
CA ALA A 168 -0.71 14.81 14.13
C ALA A 168 0.08 14.53 15.43
N LEU A 169 1.36 14.18 15.33
CA LEU A 169 2.24 13.95 16.48
C LEU A 169 2.48 15.23 17.29
N LEU A 170 2.55 16.38 16.62
CA LEU A 170 2.70 17.68 17.26
C LEU A 170 1.46 18.01 18.10
N LEU A 171 0.25 17.90 17.53
CA LEU A 171 -0.99 18.15 18.25
C LEU A 171 -1.23 17.16 19.41
N ILE A 172 -0.81 15.89 19.27
CA ILE A 172 -0.87 14.93 20.38
C ILE A 172 -0.03 15.42 21.56
N ARG A 173 1.18 15.94 21.30
CA ARG A 173 2.07 16.44 22.35
C ARG A 173 1.49 17.67 23.04
N GLU A 174 0.88 18.59 22.29
CA GLU A 174 0.23 19.77 22.86
C GLU A 174 -0.92 19.36 23.79
N LEU A 175 -1.82 18.48 23.31
CA LEU A 175 -2.94 18.00 24.11
C LEU A 175 -2.52 17.20 25.34
N GLU A 176 -1.45 16.40 25.26
CA GLU A 176 -0.94 15.65 26.43
C GLU A 176 -0.25 16.56 27.45
N ASN A 177 0.42 17.63 27.01
CA ASN A 177 1.06 18.59 27.91
C ASN A 177 0.04 19.49 28.63
N ASP A 178 -1.01 19.93 27.93
CA ASP A 178 -2.07 20.75 28.53
C ASP A 178 -2.85 19.98 29.60
N VAL A 179 -3.08 18.68 29.41
CA VAL A 179 -3.75 17.80 30.39
C VAL A 179 -2.89 17.54 31.64
N VAL A 180 -1.55 17.67 31.55
CA VAL A 180 -0.64 17.47 32.68
C VAL A 180 -0.39 18.77 33.46
N ALA A 181 -0.72 19.92 32.88
CA ALA A 181 -0.57 21.24 33.51
C ALA A 181 -1.78 21.67 34.36
N GLU A 182 -2.92 21.01 34.22
CA GLU A 182 -4.11 21.13 35.09
C GLU A 182 -4.09 20.13 36.26
#